data_AF-A0A2J6TFA3-F1
#
_entry.id   AF-A0A2J6TFA3-F1
#
_cell.length_a   1.000
_cell.length_b   1.000
_cell.length_c   1.000
_cell.angle_alpha   90.00
_cell.angle_beta   90.00
_cell.angle_gamma   90.00
#
_symmetry.space_group_name_H-M   'P 1'
#
loop_
_entity.id
_entity.type
_entity.pdbx_description
1 polymer ?
#
loop_
_entity_poly.entity_id
_entity_poly.type
_entity_poly.pdbx_seq_one_letter_code
_entity_poly.pdbx_strand_id
1 'polypeptide(L)'
;MQSRKDFPKIPSWNRPPATHVKEKTPLFIGFTRTWPMLQQVVLSYITAGWPPEDIYVVENTGTLHSNKNGLLSLQNPFFLNHTRLDLFGVNVLITPTLLTFSQLQTYYLFTALENGWDYFFWSHMDVIITTDENTKGSFYSRVVDHLRETLSKEWLGDQKDWAIRFYAYDWLALNHVQAFIDLGGWDTFISYYTADCDMHERIKMSNIKLATADAGNVSDVGNSINTSLLFRKKIDPNFPPKTAAELDALDEDERAGKGYDRMLKEILAAVEEKKSPKHERNSWQGQQTGGKGDPFYREPHGFAENLERVVQCGIQSYESKWGGHKGCGLQGFNTEDAWMIESTTIPPT
;
A
#
# COMPACT_ATOMS: atom_id res chain seq x y z
N MET A 1 27.46 -8.09 11.93
CA MET A 1 26.08 -8.32 11.43
C MET A 1 25.25 -7.17 11.96
N GLN A 2 24.55 -6.43 11.10
CA GLN A 2 23.68 -5.34 11.55
C GLN A 2 22.44 -5.93 12.25
N SER A 3 21.93 -5.22 13.23
CA SER A 3 20.79 -5.57 14.08
C SER A 3 19.77 -4.44 14.07
N ARG A 4 18.56 -4.66 14.60
CA ARG A 4 17.55 -3.60 14.73
C ARG A 4 18.05 -2.35 15.47
N LYS A 5 19.07 -2.47 16.33
CA LYS A 5 19.70 -1.34 17.03
C LYS A 5 20.54 -0.45 16.11
N ASP A 6 20.91 -0.97 14.94
CA ASP A 6 21.66 -0.27 13.90
C ASP A 6 20.72 0.43 12.89
N PHE A 7 19.40 0.37 13.10
CA PHE A 7 18.44 1.16 12.32
C PHE A 7 18.55 2.65 12.71
N PRO A 8 18.64 3.59 11.76
CA PRO A 8 18.80 5.00 12.09
C PRO A 8 17.60 5.55 12.86
N LYS A 9 17.86 6.51 13.74
CA LYS A 9 16.82 7.20 14.52
C LYS A 9 15.92 7.99 13.58
N ILE A 10 14.61 7.78 13.74
CA ILE A 10 13.59 8.61 13.09
C ILE A 10 13.48 9.98 13.78
N PRO A 11 12.90 10.98 13.10
CA PRO A 11 12.80 12.34 13.62
C PRO A 11 12.07 12.37 14.97
N SER A 12 12.58 13.14 15.93
CA SER A 12 12.06 13.17 17.30
C SER A 12 10.56 13.50 17.39
N TRP A 13 10.05 14.36 16.51
CA TRP A 13 8.65 14.74 16.44
C TRP A 13 7.74 13.69 15.80
N ASN A 14 8.30 12.66 15.16
CA ASN A 14 7.55 11.56 14.56
C ASN A 14 7.62 10.26 15.36
N ARG A 15 8.31 10.24 16.51
CA ARG A 15 8.48 8.99 17.27
C ARG A 15 7.13 8.38 17.65
N PRO A 16 6.92 7.06 17.44
CA PRO A 16 5.73 6.40 17.92
C PRO A 16 5.64 6.55 19.45
N PRO A 17 4.44 6.44 20.03
CA PRO A 17 4.27 6.38 21.47
C PRO A 17 5.14 5.27 22.08
N ALA A 18 5.72 5.52 23.27
CA ALA A 18 6.61 4.55 23.93
C ALA A 18 5.91 3.22 24.28
N THR A 19 4.60 3.27 24.47
CA THR A 19 3.71 2.12 24.63
C THR A 19 2.79 2.07 23.42
N HIS A 20 2.68 0.88 22.83
CA HIS A 20 1.85 0.67 21.66
C HIS A 20 0.39 1.09 21.92
N VAL A 21 -0.29 1.62 20.90
CA VAL A 21 -1.68 2.08 21.04
C VAL A 21 -2.62 0.91 21.26
N LYS A 22 -3.72 1.09 21.99
CA LYS A 22 -4.64 -0.02 22.31
C LYS A 22 -5.28 -0.60 21.04
N GLU A 23 -5.53 0.27 20.07
CA GLU A 23 -6.23 -0.01 18.84
C GLU A 23 -5.49 -1.05 17.96
N LYS A 24 -4.15 -1.09 18.03
CA LYS A 24 -3.27 -1.74 17.04
C LYS A 24 -3.48 -1.16 15.64
N THR A 25 -2.43 -1.16 14.82
CA THR A 25 -2.48 -0.54 13.50
C THR A 25 -1.84 -1.44 12.43
N PRO A 26 -2.32 -2.69 12.26
CA PRO A 26 -1.74 -3.60 11.27
C PRO A 26 -1.84 -2.99 9.87
N LEU A 27 -0.70 -2.83 9.21
CA LEU A 27 -0.56 -2.24 7.89
C LEU A 27 0.01 -3.26 6.92
N PHE A 28 -0.79 -3.67 5.93
CA PHE A 28 -0.32 -4.48 4.82
C PHE A 28 0.29 -3.62 3.71
N ILE A 29 1.46 -4.01 3.23
CA ILE A 29 2.09 -3.44 2.03
C ILE A 29 2.37 -4.60 1.07
N GLY A 30 1.61 -4.68 -0.01
CA GLY A 30 1.76 -5.73 -1.02
C GLY A 30 2.95 -5.47 -1.92
N PHE A 31 3.85 -6.44 -2.03
CA PHE A 31 5.05 -6.34 -2.86
C PHE A 31 5.03 -7.36 -3.99
N THR A 32 5.16 -6.88 -5.24
CA THR A 32 5.38 -7.77 -6.39
C THR A 32 6.73 -7.52 -7.05
N ARG A 33 7.13 -6.25 -7.27
CA ARG A 33 8.33 -5.89 -8.03
C ARG A 33 8.99 -4.62 -7.51
N THR A 34 10.25 -4.43 -7.84
CA THR A 34 10.99 -3.17 -7.60
C THR A 34 11.36 -2.97 -6.14
N TRP A 35 12.44 -3.64 -5.72
CA TRP A 35 12.98 -3.57 -4.36
C TRP A 35 13.26 -2.15 -3.81
N PRO A 36 13.78 -1.19 -4.60
CA PRO A 36 13.95 0.19 -4.13
C PRO A 36 12.65 0.85 -3.68
N MET A 37 11.55 0.63 -4.41
CA MET A 37 10.23 1.18 -4.08
C MET A 37 9.70 0.63 -2.75
N LEU A 38 9.82 -0.69 -2.54
CA LEU A 38 9.40 -1.31 -1.29
C LEU A 38 10.16 -0.74 -0.07
N GLN A 39 11.48 -0.58 -0.18
CA GLN A 39 12.26 0.00 0.91
C GLN A 39 11.80 1.42 1.21
N GLN A 40 11.56 2.21 0.17
CA GLN A 40 11.12 3.59 0.32
C GLN A 40 9.77 3.69 1.04
N VAL A 41 8.75 2.93 0.63
CA VAL A 41 7.43 2.99 1.26
C VAL A 41 7.52 2.55 2.73
N VAL A 42 8.21 1.45 3.02
CA VAL A 42 8.41 0.96 4.40
C VAL A 42 9.12 1.99 5.26
N LEU A 43 10.23 2.56 4.78
CA LEU A 43 10.96 3.61 5.49
C LEU A 43 10.11 4.86 5.68
N SER A 44 9.27 5.23 4.70
CA SER A 44 8.41 6.40 4.78
C SER A 44 7.37 6.25 5.90
N TYR A 45 6.75 5.07 6.03
CA TYR A 45 5.84 4.77 7.15
C TYR A 45 6.56 4.83 8.51
N ILE A 46 7.72 4.17 8.63
CA ILE A 46 8.50 4.14 9.87
C ILE A 46 8.91 5.56 10.28
N THR A 47 9.44 6.35 9.35
CA THR A 47 9.88 7.74 9.60
C THR A 47 8.72 8.71 9.84
N ALA A 48 7.51 8.38 9.37
CA ALA A 48 6.27 9.09 9.66
C ALA A 48 5.59 8.64 10.97
N GLY A 49 6.24 7.71 11.70
CA GLY A 49 5.90 7.32 13.06
C GLY A 49 5.12 6.02 13.20
N TRP A 50 4.90 5.28 12.11
CA TRP A 50 4.24 3.98 12.18
C TRP A 50 5.15 2.96 12.89
N PRO A 51 4.67 2.23 13.92
CA PRO A 51 5.47 1.22 14.58
C PRO A 51 5.89 0.10 13.59
N PRO A 52 7.19 -0.21 13.43
CA PRO A 52 7.61 -1.25 12.50
C PRO A 52 6.97 -2.61 12.74
N GLU A 53 6.72 -2.97 14.00
CA GLU A 53 6.07 -4.23 14.40
C GLU A 53 4.63 -4.39 13.89
N ASP A 54 4.00 -3.30 13.47
CA ASP A 54 2.66 -3.26 12.90
C ASP A 54 2.66 -3.28 11.37
N ILE A 55 3.83 -3.21 10.74
CA ILE A 55 3.95 -3.24 9.28
C ILE A 55 4.17 -4.69 8.84
N TYR A 56 3.33 -5.13 7.91
CA TYR A 56 3.34 -6.46 7.30
C TYR A 56 3.60 -6.31 5.79
N VAL A 57 4.85 -6.51 5.40
CA VAL A 57 5.20 -6.63 3.98
C VAL A 57 4.72 -7.97 3.46
N VAL A 58 3.80 -7.95 2.50
CA VAL A 58 3.26 -9.16 1.88
C VAL A 58 4.02 -9.42 0.59
N GLU A 59 4.95 -10.38 0.63
CA GLU A 59 5.70 -10.84 -0.53
C GLU A 59 4.78 -11.61 -1.49
N ASN A 60 4.25 -10.89 -2.47
CA ASN A 60 3.40 -11.37 -3.56
C ASN A 60 4.21 -11.56 -4.86
N THR A 61 5.37 -12.20 -4.75
CA THR A 61 6.32 -12.39 -5.87
C THR A 61 6.05 -13.67 -6.65
N GLY A 62 5.38 -14.66 -6.02
CA GLY A 62 5.25 -16.01 -6.56
C GLY A 62 6.57 -16.77 -6.70
N THR A 63 7.63 -16.35 -6.01
CA THR A 63 8.95 -17.02 -6.02
C THR A 63 9.16 -17.94 -4.81
N LEU A 64 8.09 -18.22 -4.07
CA LEU A 64 8.07 -19.06 -2.86
C LEU A 64 9.11 -18.56 -1.84
N HIS A 65 9.96 -19.44 -1.32
CA HIS A 65 10.99 -19.10 -0.34
C HIS A 65 12.31 -18.62 -0.98
N SER A 66 12.36 -18.32 -2.28
CA SER A 66 13.62 -17.99 -2.97
C SER A 66 14.28 -16.72 -2.43
N ASN A 67 13.50 -15.66 -2.16
CA ASN A 67 14.02 -14.44 -1.53
C ASN A 67 14.50 -14.69 -0.09
N LYS A 68 13.70 -15.42 0.70
CA LYS A 68 14.05 -15.80 2.08
C LYS A 68 15.37 -16.57 2.14
N ASN A 69 15.62 -17.41 1.14
CA ASN A 69 16.85 -18.22 1.02
C ASN A 69 17.99 -17.49 0.30
N GLY A 70 17.82 -16.23 -0.11
CA GLY A 70 18.86 -15.44 -0.79
C GLY A 70 19.22 -15.93 -2.19
N LEU A 71 18.29 -16.58 -2.89
CA LEU A 71 18.53 -17.22 -4.19
C LEU A 71 18.29 -16.31 -5.40
N LEU A 72 17.65 -15.16 -5.20
CA LEU A 72 17.40 -14.20 -6.28
C LEU A 72 18.49 -13.12 -6.30
N SER A 73 18.98 -12.79 -7.49
CA SER A 73 19.93 -11.71 -7.70
C SER A 73 19.27 -10.34 -7.55
N LEU A 74 20.05 -9.31 -7.18
CA LEU A 74 19.53 -7.95 -7.00
C LEU A 74 18.86 -7.37 -8.26
N GLN A 75 19.20 -7.86 -9.46
CA GLN A 75 18.57 -7.39 -10.71
C GLN A 75 17.31 -8.15 -11.07
N ASN A 76 16.94 -9.20 -10.33
CA ASN A 76 15.70 -9.92 -10.53
C ASN A 76 14.50 -9.00 -10.20
N PRO A 77 13.48 -8.88 -11.06
CA PRO A 77 12.30 -8.05 -10.81
C PRO A 77 11.58 -8.38 -9.50
N PHE A 78 11.65 -9.65 -9.08
CA PHE A 78 10.99 -10.17 -7.88
C PHE A 78 11.89 -10.18 -6.65
N PHE A 79 13.10 -9.59 -6.74
CA PHE A 79 14.04 -9.56 -5.64
C PHE A 79 13.47 -8.82 -4.42
N LEU A 80 13.60 -9.42 -3.25
CA LEU A 80 13.31 -8.83 -1.94
C LEU A 80 14.35 -9.31 -0.94
N ASN A 81 14.82 -8.42 -0.06
CA ASN A 81 15.82 -8.76 0.95
C ASN A 81 15.19 -8.91 2.34
N HIS A 82 14.95 -10.15 2.76
CA HIS A 82 14.39 -10.48 4.10
C HIS A 82 15.27 -9.94 5.24
N THR A 83 16.60 -10.10 5.16
CA THR A 83 17.52 -9.60 6.19
C THR A 83 17.42 -8.09 6.39
N ARG A 84 17.17 -7.34 5.32
CA ARG A 84 17.00 -5.88 5.40
C ARG A 84 15.62 -5.48 5.94
N LEU A 85 14.57 -6.24 5.66
CA LEU A 85 13.27 -6.03 6.30
C LEU A 85 13.31 -6.38 7.79
N ASP A 86 14.04 -7.44 8.17
CA ASP A 86 14.28 -7.79 9.58
C ASP A 86 15.02 -6.68 10.34
N LEU A 87 15.97 -6.01 9.67
CA LEU A 87 16.67 -4.83 10.17
C LEU A 87 15.72 -3.66 10.43
N PHE A 88 14.77 -3.44 9.52
CA PHE A 88 13.73 -2.41 9.68
C PHE A 88 12.74 -2.74 10.80
N GLY A 89 12.68 -4.01 11.22
CA GLY A 89 11.81 -4.48 12.30
C GLY A 89 10.39 -4.80 11.87
N VAL A 90 10.14 -4.87 10.56
CA VAL A 90 8.82 -5.19 10.00
C VAL A 90 8.61 -6.70 9.88
N ASN A 91 7.36 -7.10 9.70
CA ASN A 91 6.99 -8.50 9.45
C ASN A 91 6.95 -8.78 7.95
N VAL A 92 7.28 -10.01 7.55
CA VAL A 92 7.17 -10.46 6.15
C VAL A 92 6.23 -11.66 6.08
N LEU A 93 5.16 -11.52 5.30
CA LEU A 93 4.24 -12.60 4.96
C LEU A 93 4.53 -13.07 3.54
N ILE A 94 4.68 -14.38 3.33
CA ILE A 94 4.97 -14.94 2.01
C ILE A 94 3.69 -15.54 1.44
N THR A 95 3.31 -15.10 0.25
CA THR A 95 2.20 -15.72 -0.50
C THR A 95 2.64 -17.06 -1.11
N PRO A 96 1.74 -18.05 -1.20
CA PRO A 96 2.08 -19.36 -1.77
C PRO A 96 2.23 -19.34 -3.29
N THR A 97 1.75 -18.28 -3.96
CA THR A 97 1.84 -18.05 -5.40
C THR A 97 1.69 -16.55 -5.67
N LEU A 98 1.90 -16.13 -6.92
CA LEU A 98 1.56 -14.78 -7.35
C LEU A 98 0.03 -14.61 -7.40
N LEU A 99 -0.51 -13.81 -6.47
CA LEU A 99 -1.92 -13.48 -6.37
C LEU A 99 -2.26 -12.26 -7.24
N THR A 100 -3.45 -12.27 -7.84
CA THR A 100 -4.06 -11.08 -8.45
C THR A 100 -4.43 -10.03 -7.39
N PHE A 101 -4.83 -8.83 -7.79
CA PHE A 101 -5.22 -7.79 -6.82
C PHE A 101 -6.36 -8.25 -5.93
N SER A 102 -7.46 -8.76 -6.48
CA SER A 102 -8.61 -9.22 -5.66
C SER A 102 -8.27 -10.43 -4.78
N GLN A 103 -7.41 -11.34 -5.26
CA GLN A 103 -6.90 -12.45 -4.46
C GLN A 103 -6.00 -11.97 -3.32
N LEU A 104 -5.15 -10.96 -3.55
CA LEU A 104 -4.29 -10.36 -2.54
C LEU A 104 -5.11 -9.62 -1.47
N GLN A 105 -6.15 -8.87 -1.87
CA GLN A 105 -7.07 -8.25 -0.91
C GLN A 105 -7.82 -9.30 -0.08
N THR A 106 -8.20 -10.42 -0.69
CA THR A 106 -8.77 -11.58 0.04
C THR A 106 -7.76 -12.18 1.02
N TYR A 107 -6.48 -12.25 0.64
CA TYR A 107 -5.41 -12.71 1.52
C TYR A 107 -5.21 -11.79 2.74
N TYR A 108 -5.37 -10.47 2.58
CA TYR A 108 -5.37 -9.53 3.70
C TYR A 108 -6.54 -9.77 4.65
N LEU A 109 -7.76 -9.95 4.12
CA LEU A 109 -8.94 -10.30 4.92
C LEU A 109 -8.73 -11.61 5.68
N PHE A 110 -8.27 -12.66 4.99
CA PHE A 110 -7.95 -13.94 5.61
C PHE A 110 -6.94 -13.77 6.75
N THR A 111 -5.85 -13.04 6.51
CA THR A 111 -4.82 -12.80 7.52
C THR A 111 -5.37 -12.02 8.72
N ALA A 112 -6.21 -11.01 8.48
CA ALA A 112 -6.84 -10.24 9.54
C ALA A 112 -7.77 -11.12 10.41
N LEU A 113 -8.56 -12.01 9.79
CA LEU A 113 -9.39 -12.98 10.50
C LEU A 113 -8.54 -13.93 11.37
N GLU A 114 -7.48 -14.51 10.82
CA GLU A 114 -6.59 -15.42 11.56
C GLU A 114 -5.91 -14.75 12.76
N ASN A 115 -5.70 -13.43 12.70
CA ASN A 115 -5.12 -12.65 13.79
C ASN A 115 -6.17 -12.00 14.72
N GLY A 116 -7.47 -12.20 14.44
CA GLY A 116 -8.56 -11.58 15.20
C GLY A 116 -8.55 -10.05 15.14
N TRP A 117 -8.21 -9.48 14.00
CA TRP A 117 -8.26 -8.04 13.77
C TRP A 117 -9.61 -7.63 13.18
N ASP A 118 -10.29 -6.69 13.83
CA ASP A 118 -11.56 -6.15 13.33
C ASP A 118 -11.35 -5.27 12.10
N TYR A 119 -10.15 -4.72 11.94
CA TYR A 119 -9.78 -3.85 10.83
C TYR A 119 -8.30 -3.97 10.51
N PHE A 120 -7.92 -3.52 9.32
CA PHE A 120 -6.53 -3.38 8.93
C PHE A 120 -6.35 -2.19 7.99
N PHE A 121 -5.14 -1.67 7.97
CA PHE A 121 -4.70 -0.75 6.93
C PHE A 121 -4.06 -1.53 5.80
N TRP A 122 -4.24 -1.05 4.57
CA TRP A 122 -3.40 -1.48 3.46
C TRP A 122 -2.90 -0.26 2.70
N SER A 123 -1.73 -0.41 2.10
CA SER A 123 -1.14 0.63 1.27
C SER A 123 -0.52 0.06 0.01
N HIS A 124 -0.55 0.90 -1.03
CA HIS A 124 0.24 0.73 -2.22
C HIS A 124 1.73 0.73 -1.92
N MET A 125 2.51 -0.03 -2.69
CA MET A 125 3.96 -0.05 -2.50
C MET A 125 4.70 1.09 -3.20
N ASP A 126 4.01 1.83 -4.08
CA ASP A 126 4.54 2.93 -4.88
C ASP A 126 4.22 4.32 -4.32
N VAL A 127 4.08 4.41 -2.99
CA VAL A 127 3.81 5.67 -2.29
C VAL A 127 4.96 6.10 -1.40
N ILE A 128 5.02 7.41 -1.11
CA ILE A 128 5.83 7.99 -0.05
C ILE A 128 4.89 8.67 0.95
N ILE A 129 5.00 8.28 2.22
CA ILE A 129 4.28 8.90 3.33
C ILE A 129 5.16 9.96 3.96
N THR A 130 4.63 11.17 4.11
CA THR A 130 5.30 12.22 4.90
C THR A 130 4.35 12.90 5.86
N THR A 131 4.88 13.26 7.02
CA THR A 131 4.17 14.10 7.97
C THR A 131 4.08 15.51 7.38
N ASP A 132 2.88 16.08 7.32
CA ASP A 132 2.76 17.52 7.12
C ASP A 132 3.38 18.26 8.32
N GLU A 133 4.52 18.89 8.08
CA GLU A 133 5.33 19.51 9.14
C GLU A 133 4.77 20.86 9.61
N ASN A 134 3.75 21.40 8.93
CA ASN A 134 3.06 22.64 9.34
C ASN A 134 1.99 22.39 10.41
N THR A 135 1.61 21.13 10.62
CA THR A 135 0.57 20.73 11.59
C THR A 135 1.18 20.02 12.80
N LYS A 136 0.42 19.93 13.90
CA LYS A 136 0.87 19.23 15.11
C LYS A 136 0.68 17.72 14.96
N GLY A 137 1.66 16.96 15.44
CA GLY A 137 1.63 15.49 15.43
C GLY A 137 2.30 14.90 14.19
N SER A 138 2.51 13.59 14.23
CA SER A 138 3.02 12.82 13.11
C SER A 138 1.88 12.40 12.18
N PHE A 139 2.22 11.87 11.00
CA PHE A 139 1.23 11.18 10.17
C PHE A 139 0.53 10.07 10.96
N TYR A 140 1.31 9.24 11.64
CA TYR A 140 0.79 8.12 12.43
C TYR A 140 -0.15 8.56 13.55
N SER A 141 0.17 9.60 14.32
CA SER A 141 -0.72 10.05 15.40
C SER A 141 -2.09 10.50 14.87
N ARG A 142 -2.11 11.15 13.70
CA ARG A 142 -3.37 11.55 13.04
C ARG A 142 -4.17 10.35 12.54
N VAL A 143 -3.50 9.35 11.97
CA VAL A 143 -4.15 8.08 11.59
C VAL A 143 -4.80 7.41 12.80
N VAL A 144 -4.12 7.38 13.95
CA VAL A 144 -4.67 6.81 15.19
C VAL A 144 -5.88 7.62 15.68
N ASP A 145 -5.85 8.94 15.62
CA ASP A 145 -6.99 9.79 16.00
C ASP A 145 -8.18 9.56 15.06
N HIS A 146 -7.96 9.45 13.75
CA HIS A 146 -9.01 9.08 12.79
C HIS A 146 -9.52 7.66 13.00
N LEU A 147 -8.67 6.70 13.37
CA LEU A 147 -9.12 5.35 13.71
C LEU A 147 -10.07 5.38 14.91
N ARG A 148 -9.72 6.10 15.98
CA ARG A 148 -10.59 6.27 17.16
C ARG A 148 -11.92 6.93 16.81
N GLU A 149 -11.87 7.96 15.98
CA GLU A 149 -13.06 8.62 15.46
C GLU A 149 -13.92 7.63 14.66
N THR A 150 -13.33 6.85 13.75
CA THR A 150 -14.04 5.85 12.92
C THR A 150 -14.73 4.78 13.76
N LEU A 151 -14.13 4.38 14.88
CA LEU A 151 -14.70 3.41 15.80
C LEU A 151 -15.79 3.99 16.72
N SER A 152 -16.04 5.30 16.65
CA SER A 152 -17.07 5.97 17.46
C SER A 152 -18.45 5.88 16.80
N LYS A 153 -19.50 5.87 17.64
CA LYS A 153 -20.89 5.86 17.15
C LYS A 153 -21.26 7.17 16.49
N GLU A 154 -20.72 8.27 17.02
CA GLU A 154 -20.92 9.62 16.55
C GLU A 154 -20.44 9.77 15.11
N TRP A 155 -19.28 9.19 14.79
CA TRP A 155 -18.78 9.19 13.42
C TRP A 155 -19.62 8.30 12.51
N LEU A 156 -20.06 7.12 12.98
CA LEU A 156 -20.87 6.22 12.15
C LEU A 156 -22.16 6.90 11.67
N GLY A 157 -22.88 7.59 12.55
CA GLY A 157 -24.13 8.28 12.23
C GLY A 157 -25.30 7.30 12.01
N ASP A 158 -26.10 7.54 10.96
CA ASP A 158 -27.27 6.71 10.60
C ASP A 158 -26.93 5.53 9.69
N GLN A 159 -25.67 5.42 9.24
CA GLN A 159 -25.20 4.31 8.42
C GLN A 159 -25.22 2.99 9.21
N LYS A 160 -25.53 1.89 8.53
CA LYS A 160 -25.63 0.55 9.15
C LYS A 160 -24.28 0.11 9.74
N ASP A 161 -23.21 0.39 9.01
CA ASP A 161 -21.83 0.05 9.34
C ASP A 161 -20.89 0.93 8.48
N TRP A 162 -19.57 0.74 8.60
CA TRP A 162 -18.56 1.30 7.73
C TRP A 162 -17.70 0.20 7.10
N ALA A 163 -17.19 0.45 5.91
CA ALA A 163 -16.33 -0.51 5.20
C ALA A 163 -14.92 0.04 5.03
N ILE A 164 -14.80 1.27 4.52
CA ILE A 164 -13.49 1.84 4.15
C ILE A 164 -13.41 3.30 4.56
N ARG A 165 -12.26 3.68 5.14
CA ARG A 165 -11.83 5.07 5.27
C ARG A 165 -10.54 5.29 4.49
N PHE A 166 -10.63 6.06 3.41
CA PHE A 166 -9.50 6.40 2.54
C PHE A 166 -8.72 7.60 3.07
N TYR A 167 -7.39 7.57 2.96
CA TYR A 167 -6.53 8.69 3.35
C TYR A 167 -6.02 9.50 2.16
N ALA A 168 -5.85 8.83 1.01
CA ALA A 168 -5.53 9.47 -0.26
C ALA A 168 -5.90 8.51 -1.38
N TYR A 169 -7.14 8.61 -1.86
CA TYR A 169 -7.70 7.60 -2.77
C TYR A 169 -7.47 6.17 -2.23
N ASP A 170 -7.23 5.18 -3.10
CA ASP A 170 -6.93 3.79 -2.71
C ASP A 170 -5.46 3.55 -2.29
N TRP A 171 -4.63 4.60 -2.21
CA TRP A 171 -3.20 4.47 -1.90
C TRP A 171 -2.92 4.09 -0.43
N LEU A 172 -3.80 4.51 0.47
CA LEU A 172 -3.86 4.11 1.86
C LEU A 172 -5.32 4.08 2.31
N ALA A 173 -5.77 2.94 2.80
CA ALA A 173 -7.12 2.80 3.34
C ALA A 173 -7.15 1.96 4.62
N LEU A 174 -8.05 2.34 5.53
CA LEU A 174 -8.48 1.53 6.66
C LEU A 174 -9.71 0.73 6.23
N ASN A 175 -9.68 -0.60 6.40
CA ASN A 175 -10.77 -1.50 6.05
C ASN A 175 -11.35 -2.16 7.28
N HIS A 176 -12.68 -2.21 7.37
CA HIS A 176 -13.41 -2.96 8.39
C HIS A 176 -13.64 -4.39 7.92
N VAL A 177 -13.04 -5.39 8.57
CA VAL A 177 -13.05 -6.78 8.11
C VAL A 177 -14.46 -7.32 7.97
N GLN A 178 -15.32 -7.14 8.98
CA GLN A 178 -16.66 -7.73 8.98
C GLN A 178 -17.53 -7.20 7.84
N ALA A 179 -17.44 -5.91 7.50
CA ALA A 179 -18.19 -5.35 6.37
C ALA A 179 -17.85 -6.03 5.04
N PHE A 180 -16.58 -6.38 4.82
CA PHE A 180 -16.20 -7.14 3.62
C PHE A 180 -16.72 -8.58 3.66
N ILE A 181 -16.69 -9.24 4.82
CA ILE A 181 -17.21 -10.61 4.98
C ILE A 181 -18.72 -10.66 4.72
N ASP A 182 -19.48 -9.72 5.26
CA ASP A 182 -20.93 -9.64 5.09
C ASP A 182 -21.33 -9.41 3.62
N LEU A 183 -20.45 -8.77 2.84
CA LEU A 183 -20.64 -8.56 1.40
C LEU A 183 -20.14 -9.72 0.53
N GLY A 184 -19.60 -10.78 1.13
CA GLY A 184 -19.06 -11.94 0.41
C GLY A 184 -17.61 -11.76 -0.09
N GLY A 185 -16.89 -10.77 0.43
CA GLY A 185 -15.48 -10.51 0.11
C GLY A 185 -15.24 -10.01 -1.31
N TRP A 186 -13.96 -9.96 -1.68
CA TRP A 186 -13.55 -9.58 -3.03
C TRP A 186 -13.86 -10.70 -4.03
N ASP A 187 -14.39 -10.34 -5.19
CA ASP A 187 -14.62 -11.30 -6.26
C ASP A 187 -13.29 -11.65 -6.93
N THR A 188 -12.78 -12.85 -6.66
CA THR A 188 -11.45 -13.26 -7.13
C THR A 188 -11.36 -13.47 -8.64
N PHE A 189 -12.48 -13.56 -9.37
CA PHE A 189 -12.48 -13.60 -10.83
C PHE A 189 -12.37 -12.19 -11.45
N ILE A 190 -12.72 -11.15 -10.69
CA ILE A 190 -12.47 -9.76 -11.07
C ILE A 190 -11.06 -9.40 -10.59
N SER A 191 -10.05 -9.72 -11.39
CA SER A 191 -8.65 -9.81 -10.94
C SER A 191 -7.97 -8.48 -10.62
N TYR A 192 -8.25 -7.41 -11.37
CA TYR A 192 -7.59 -6.09 -11.31
C TYR A 192 -8.53 -4.98 -11.79
N TYR A 193 -8.25 -3.72 -11.43
CA TYR A 193 -8.85 -2.44 -11.90
C TYR A 193 -10.36 -2.24 -11.82
N THR A 194 -11.20 -3.25 -12.05
CA THR A 194 -12.65 -3.20 -11.84
C THR A 194 -13.05 -3.91 -10.55
N ALA A 195 -12.09 -4.50 -9.85
CA ALA A 195 -12.31 -5.18 -8.57
C ALA A 195 -12.76 -4.21 -7.48
N ASP A 196 -12.13 -3.04 -7.42
CA ASP A 196 -12.47 -1.92 -6.55
C ASP A 196 -13.80 -1.29 -6.97
N CYS A 197 -14.07 -1.13 -8.28
CA CYS A 197 -15.40 -0.74 -8.75
C CYS A 197 -16.47 -1.70 -8.18
N ASP A 198 -16.28 -3.01 -8.34
CA ASP A 198 -17.24 -4.03 -7.86
C ASP A 198 -17.50 -3.95 -6.36
N MET A 199 -16.42 -3.93 -5.56
CA MET A 199 -16.54 -3.90 -4.11
C MET A 199 -17.15 -2.59 -3.61
N HIS A 200 -16.68 -1.44 -4.10
CA HIS A 200 -17.17 -0.13 -3.66
C HIS A 200 -18.64 0.08 -4.01
N GLU A 201 -19.10 -0.39 -5.17
CA GLU A 201 -20.51 -0.31 -5.53
C GLU A 201 -21.38 -1.21 -4.65
N ARG A 202 -20.94 -2.45 -4.34
CA ARG A 202 -21.65 -3.32 -3.39
C ARG A 202 -21.76 -2.73 -1.98
N ILE A 203 -20.71 -2.04 -1.51
CA ILE A 203 -20.72 -1.30 -0.25
C ILE A 203 -21.79 -0.20 -0.28
N LYS A 204 -21.86 0.60 -1.37
CA LYS A 204 -22.86 1.66 -1.53
C LYS A 204 -24.28 1.11 -1.59
N MET A 205 -24.52 0.06 -2.36
CA MET A 205 -25.82 -0.62 -2.46
C MET A 205 -26.33 -1.11 -1.09
N SER A 206 -25.40 -1.49 -0.21
CA SER A 206 -25.72 -2.00 1.13
C SER A 206 -25.87 -0.93 2.21
N ASN A 207 -25.84 0.36 1.84
CA ASN A 207 -25.86 1.50 2.76
C ASN A 207 -24.77 1.41 3.86
N ILE A 208 -23.58 0.92 3.48
CA ILE A 208 -22.40 0.85 4.34
C ILE A 208 -21.50 2.05 4.02
N LYS A 209 -20.94 2.67 5.06
CA LYS A 209 -20.20 3.92 4.95
C LYS A 209 -18.85 3.75 4.25
N LEU A 210 -18.64 4.57 3.22
CA LEU A 210 -17.33 4.89 2.64
C LEU A 210 -17.00 6.35 2.99
N ALA A 211 -15.80 6.60 3.46
CA ALA A 211 -15.39 7.93 3.90
C ALA A 211 -13.94 8.23 3.58
N THR A 212 -13.55 9.49 3.79
CA THR A 212 -12.17 9.96 3.64
C THR A 212 -11.66 10.56 4.95
N ALA A 213 -10.34 10.65 5.09
CA ALA A 213 -9.63 11.36 6.14
C ALA A 213 -8.35 11.96 5.54
N ASP A 214 -7.77 12.96 6.21
CA ASP A 214 -6.47 13.52 5.82
C ASP A 214 -5.50 13.43 7.00
N ALA A 215 -4.50 12.54 6.91
CA ALA A 215 -3.47 12.37 7.93
C ALA A 215 -2.13 13.02 7.57
N GLY A 216 -2.06 13.78 6.48
CA GLY A 216 -0.82 14.29 5.90
C GLY A 216 -0.62 13.78 4.47
N ASN A 217 0.61 13.83 3.97
CA ASN A 217 0.85 13.62 2.55
C ASN A 217 1.10 12.14 2.24
N VAL A 218 0.28 11.60 1.34
CA VAL A 218 0.50 10.32 0.66
C VAL A 218 0.78 10.65 -0.80
N SER A 219 2.01 10.45 -1.24
CA SER A 219 2.45 10.81 -2.59
C SER A 219 2.67 9.57 -3.44
N ASP A 220 1.88 9.43 -4.50
CA ASP A 220 2.01 8.35 -5.48
C ASP A 220 3.14 8.65 -6.48
N VAL A 221 4.21 7.85 -6.45
CA VAL A 221 5.48 8.16 -7.12
C VAL A 221 5.86 7.12 -8.16
N GLY A 222 6.59 7.55 -9.19
CA GLY A 222 7.04 6.70 -10.29
C GLY A 222 8.47 6.19 -10.12
N ASN A 223 9.18 6.62 -9.07
CA ASN A 223 10.58 6.30 -8.89
C ASN A 223 10.99 6.41 -7.41
N SER A 224 12.13 5.81 -7.06
CA SER A 224 12.71 5.94 -5.73
C SER A 224 13.52 7.23 -5.60
N ILE A 225 13.31 7.97 -4.52
CA ILE A 225 14.15 9.10 -4.11
C ILE A 225 15.32 8.63 -3.22
N ASN A 226 16.21 9.54 -2.88
CA ASN A 226 17.17 9.27 -1.81
C ASN A 226 16.45 9.15 -0.46
N THR A 227 16.30 7.91 0.02
CA THR A 227 15.57 7.59 1.26
C THR A 227 16.22 8.16 2.52
N SER A 228 17.48 8.62 2.48
CA SER A 228 18.10 9.29 3.62
C SER A 228 17.38 10.60 4.00
N LEU A 229 16.67 11.22 3.05
CA LEU A 229 15.88 12.43 3.29
C LEU A 229 14.71 12.20 4.25
N LEU A 230 14.17 10.97 4.28
CA LEU A 230 13.04 10.60 5.15
C LEU A 230 13.39 10.67 6.64
N PHE A 231 14.67 10.52 6.99
CA PHE A 231 15.14 10.58 8.39
C PHE A 231 15.29 12.01 8.93
N ARG A 232 15.02 13.04 8.11
CA ARG A 232 15.02 14.47 8.48
C ARG A 232 16.28 14.89 9.26
N LYS A 233 17.45 14.59 8.69
CA LYS A 233 18.78 14.99 9.19
C LYS A 233 19.39 16.08 8.32
N LYS A 234 20.26 16.92 8.89
CA LYS A 234 21.04 17.94 8.16
C LYS A 234 22.16 17.31 7.33
N ILE A 235 21.80 16.72 6.18
CA ILE A 235 22.72 16.01 5.29
C ILE A 235 23.41 16.98 4.32
N ASP A 236 24.75 17.01 4.34
CA ASP A 236 25.57 17.64 3.30
C ASP A 236 25.54 16.77 2.03
N PRO A 237 25.03 17.28 0.89
CA PRO A 237 25.02 16.52 -0.37
C PRO A 237 26.41 16.10 -0.86
N ASN A 238 27.46 16.85 -0.53
CA ASN A 238 28.83 16.58 -0.96
C ASN A 238 29.51 15.50 -0.11
N PHE A 239 29.02 15.32 1.12
CA PHE A 239 29.54 14.35 2.09
C PHE A 239 28.38 13.56 2.72
N PRO A 240 27.65 12.74 1.92
CA PRO A 240 26.52 11.98 2.43
C PRO A 240 26.97 10.92 3.44
N PRO A 241 26.18 10.66 4.50
CA PRO A 241 26.49 9.63 5.47
C PRO A 241 26.47 8.25 4.81
N LYS A 242 27.45 7.42 5.14
CA LYS A 242 27.64 6.06 4.62
C LYS A 242 27.13 4.98 5.57
N THR A 243 26.94 5.33 6.84
CA THR A 243 26.47 4.42 7.88
C THR A 243 25.31 5.01 8.67
N ALA A 244 24.52 4.15 9.31
CA ALA A 244 23.46 4.59 10.22
C ALA A 244 24.01 5.41 11.39
N ALA A 245 25.18 5.05 11.91
CA ALA A 245 25.85 5.79 12.98
C ALA A 245 26.25 7.22 12.54
N GLU A 246 26.76 7.37 11.31
CA GLU A 246 27.05 8.69 10.74
C GLU A 246 25.78 9.52 10.56
N LEU A 247 24.68 8.91 10.07
CA LEU A 247 23.40 9.59 9.92
C LEU A 247 22.82 10.04 11.27
N ASP A 248 22.93 9.20 12.30
CA ASP A 248 22.44 9.47 13.64
C ASP A 248 23.24 10.57 14.36
N ALA A 249 24.53 10.70 14.04
CA ALA A 249 25.39 11.75 14.57
C ALA A 249 25.08 13.14 14.00
N LEU A 250 24.34 13.22 12.88
CA LEU A 250 23.88 14.48 12.33
C LEU A 250 22.73 15.07 13.16
N ASP A 251 22.72 16.39 13.26
CA ASP A 251 21.62 17.15 13.82
C ASP A 251 20.33 16.88 13.04
N GLU A 252 19.20 16.83 13.76
CA GLU A 252 17.89 16.83 13.14
C GLU A 252 17.67 18.14 12.37
N ASP A 253 16.91 18.04 11.28
CA ASP A 253 16.45 19.19 10.52
C ASP A 253 15.38 19.97 11.30
N GLU A 254 15.06 21.16 10.83
CA GLU A 254 13.95 21.93 11.37
C GLU A 254 12.63 21.50 10.71
N ARG A 255 11.55 21.42 11.50
CA ARG A 255 10.20 21.16 10.94
C ARG A 255 9.84 22.27 9.96
N ALA A 256 9.35 21.89 8.79
CA ALA A 256 9.05 22.81 7.69
C ALA A 256 10.25 23.71 7.30
N GLY A 257 11.47 23.22 7.53
CA GLY A 257 12.71 23.89 7.17
C GLY A 257 13.26 23.47 5.80
N LYS A 258 14.49 23.90 5.49
CA LYS A 258 15.11 23.70 4.16
C LYS A 258 15.24 22.23 3.75
N GLY A 259 15.50 21.31 4.68
CA GLY A 259 15.56 19.89 4.32
C GLY A 259 14.18 19.30 4.07
N TYR A 260 13.11 19.86 4.66
CA TYR A 260 11.73 19.49 4.33
C TYR A 260 11.43 19.88 2.89
N ASP A 261 11.73 21.13 2.53
CA ASP A 261 11.55 21.64 1.17
C ASP A 261 12.32 20.81 0.13
N ARG A 262 13.56 20.42 0.47
CA ARG A 262 14.36 19.54 -0.37
C ARG A 262 13.71 18.17 -0.54
N MET A 263 13.24 17.55 0.54
CA MET A 263 12.56 16.27 0.49
C MET A 263 11.29 16.36 -0.37
N LEU A 264 10.45 17.37 -0.13
CA LEU A 264 9.25 17.61 -0.93
C LEU A 264 9.56 17.81 -2.41
N LYS A 265 10.62 18.55 -2.74
CA LYS A 265 11.04 18.75 -4.14
C LYS A 265 11.39 17.43 -4.83
N GLU A 266 12.12 16.53 -4.17
CA GLU A 266 12.46 15.22 -4.73
C GLU A 266 11.21 14.34 -4.89
N ILE A 267 10.30 14.35 -3.91
CA ILE A 267 9.03 13.63 -3.99
C ILE A 267 8.19 14.15 -5.16
N LEU A 268 8.02 15.48 -5.27
CA LEU A 268 7.27 16.10 -6.35
C LEU A 268 7.88 15.79 -7.72
N ALA A 269 9.21 15.77 -7.84
CA ALA A 269 9.86 15.35 -9.08
C ALA A 269 9.50 13.90 -9.46
N ALA A 270 9.48 12.98 -8.49
CA ALA A 270 9.08 11.57 -8.72
C ALA A 270 7.58 11.40 -9.01
N VAL A 271 6.72 12.26 -8.45
CA VAL A 271 5.28 12.33 -8.77
C VAL A 271 5.09 12.81 -10.22
N GLU A 272 5.75 13.91 -10.60
CA GLU A 272 5.62 14.48 -11.95
C GLU A 272 6.23 13.58 -13.03
N GLU A 273 7.31 12.84 -12.72
CA GLU A 273 7.85 11.81 -13.59
C GLU A 273 6.80 10.74 -13.92
N LYS A 274 6.04 10.28 -12.90
CA LYS A 274 4.97 9.28 -13.05
C LYS A 274 3.85 9.76 -13.95
N LYS A 275 3.47 11.04 -13.86
CA LYS A 275 2.41 11.65 -14.67
C LYS A 275 2.84 11.96 -16.11
N SER A 276 4.14 11.91 -16.39
CA SER A 276 4.66 12.26 -17.71
C SER A 276 4.08 11.34 -18.79
N PRO A 277 3.62 11.87 -19.94
CA PRO A 277 3.09 11.05 -21.03
C PRO A 277 4.15 10.14 -21.68
N LYS A 278 5.43 10.31 -21.33
CA LYS A 278 6.53 9.41 -21.74
C LYS A 278 6.61 8.15 -20.87
N HIS A 279 5.94 8.13 -19.73
CA HIS A 279 5.88 7.00 -18.81
C HIS A 279 4.52 6.32 -18.93
N GLU A 280 4.56 5.03 -19.24
CA GLU A 280 3.37 4.19 -19.11
C GLU A 280 2.99 4.03 -17.63
N ARG A 281 1.70 3.85 -17.36
CA ARG A 281 1.18 3.53 -16.02
C ARG A 281 1.96 2.33 -15.47
N ASN A 282 2.52 2.46 -14.27
CA ASN A 282 3.33 1.43 -13.61
C ASN A 282 4.69 1.09 -14.28
N SER A 283 5.24 1.98 -15.10
CA SER A 283 6.59 1.81 -15.70
C SER A 283 7.71 1.50 -14.69
N TRP A 284 7.54 1.93 -13.43
CA TRP A 284 8.43 1.59 -12.31
C TRP A 284 8.60 0.08 -12.08
N GLN A 285 7.62 -0.74 -12.48
CA GLN A 285 7.66 -2.21 -12.37
C GLN A 285 8.69 -2.85 -13.31
N GLY A 286 9.20 -2.09 -14.30
CA GLY A 286 10.20 -2.53 -15.27
C GLY A 286 11.62 -2.12 -14.95
N GLN A 287 11.90 -1.50 -13.80
CA GLN A 287 13.24 -0.98 -13.49
C GLN A 287 14.29 -2.08 -13.22
N GLN A 288 13.85 -3.26 -12.76
CA GLN A 288 14.70 -4.45 -12.59
C GLN A 288 14.35 -5.45 -13.69
N THR A 289 15.30 -5.81 -14.55
CA THR A 289 15.07 -6.65 -15.76
C THR A 289 15.97 -7.88 -15.85
N GLY A 290 16.85 -8.09 -14.86
CA GLY A 290 17.81 -9.20 -14.83
C GLY A 290 17.26 -10.50 -14.25
N GLY A 291 18.12 -11.28 -13.62
CA GLY A 291 17.76 -12.53 -12.94
C GLY A 291 17.70 -13.77 -13.85
N LYS A 292 18.18 -13.68 -15.10
CA LYS A 292 18.30 -14.86 -15.97
C LYS A 292 19.25 -15.89 -15.33
N GLY A 293 18.73 -17.07 -15.02
CA GLY A 293 19.44 -18.14 -14.32
C GLY A 293 19.05 -18.30 -12.85
N ASP A 294 18.35 -17.31 -12.27
CA ASP A 294 17.78 -17.44 -10.93
C ASP A 294 16.59 -18.41 -10.93
N PRO A 295 16.27 -19.05 -9.80
CA PRO A 295 15.00 -19.75 -9.62
C PRO A 295 13.80 -18.83 -9.92
N PHE A 296 12.73 -19.40 -10.48
CA PHE A 296 11.50 -18.67 -10.82
C PHE A 296 11.70 -17.49 -11.80
N TYR A 297 12.82 -17.45 -12.53
CA TYR A 297 13.00 -16.47 -13.62
C TYR A 297 11.85 -16.56 -14.63
N ARG A 298 11.30 -15.40 -14.98
CA ARG A 298 10.30 -15.24 -16.04
C ARG A 298 10.81 -14.18 -17.01
N GLU A 299 10.67 -14.44 -18.30
CA GLU A 299 11.01 -13.43 -19.31
C GLU A 299 10.08 -12.20 -19.11
N PRO A 300 10.63 -10.99 -18.93
CA PRO A 300 9.85 -9.81 -18.53
C PRO A 300 8.70 -9.45 -19.47
N HIS A 301 8.89 -9.53 -20.79
CA HIS A 301 7.86 -9.14 -21.76
C HIS A 301 6.71 -10.14 -21.76
N GLY A 302 7.01 -11.43 -21.83
CA GLY A 302 6.01 -12.49 -21.78
C GLY A 302 5.22 -12.47 -20.47
N PHE A 303 5.87 -12.12 -19.35
CA PHE A 303 5.15 -11.91 -18.09
C PHE A 303 4.18 -10.72 -18.17
N ALA A 304 4.65 -9.56 -18.66
CA ALA A 304 3.83 -8.36 -18.73
C ALA A 304 2.61 -8.55 -19.65
N GLU A 305 2.80 -9.19 -20.81
CA GLU A 305 1.70 -9.50 -21.72
C GLU A 305 0.66 -10.43 -21.08
N ASN A 306 1.09 -11.47 -20.36
CA ASN A 306 0.14 -12.36 -19.69
C ASN A 306 -0.55 -11.71 -18.49
N LEU A 307 0.13 -10.79 -17.78
CA LEU A 307 -0.51 -9.98 -16.74
C LEU A 307 -1.65 -9.14 -17.33
N GLU A 308 -1.42 -8.49 -18.48
CA GLU A 308 -2.45 -7.72 -19.17
C GLU A 308 -3.61 -8.60 -19.63
N ARG A 309 -3.37 -9.83 -20.10
CA ARG A 309 -4.45 -10.78 -20.41
C ARG A 309 -5.31 -11.09 -19.19
N VAL A 310 -4.70 -11.32 -18.03
CA VAL A 310 -5.43 -11.57 -16.77
C VAL A 310 -6.26 -10.34 -16.40
N VAL A 311 -5.69 -9.13 -16.50
CA VAL A 311 -6.43 -7.86 -16.33
C VAL A 311 -7.69 -7.84 -17.19
N GLN A 312 -7.55 -8.10 -18.50
CA GLN A 312 -8.69 -8.04 -19.43
C GLN A 312 -9.75 -9.11 -19.11
N CYS A 313 -9.34 -10.31 -18.70
CA CYS A 313 -10.28 -11.33 -18.21
C CYS A 313 -11.04 -10.87 -16.95
N GLY A 314 -10.37 -10.16 -16.03
CA GLY A 314 -11.02 -9.57 -14.86
C GLY A 314 -12.07 -8.51 -15.22
N ILE A 315 -11.76 -7.65 -16.19
CA ILE A 315 -12.70 -6.66 -16.73
C ILE A 315 -13.93 -7.37 -17.33
N GLN A 316 -13.72 -8.39 -18.16
CA GLN A 316 -14.83 -9.17 -18.75
C GLN A 316 -15.67 -9.89 -17.70
N SER A 317 -15.04 -10.38 -16.63
CA SER A 317 -15.76 -11.00 -15.51
C SER A 317 -16.65 -9.98 -14.79
N TYR A 318 -16.16 -8.76 -14.57
CA TYR A 318 -16.96 -7.65 -14.04
C TYR A 318 -18.14 -7.31 -14.97
N GLU A 319 -17.88 -7.13 -16.27
CA GLU A 319 -18.93 -6.81 -17.24
C GLU A 319 -20.00 -7.90 -17.24
N SER A 320 -19.59 -9.18 -17.25
CA SER A 320 -20.53 -10.32 -17.23
C SER A 320 -21.34 -10.38 -15.93
N LYS A 321 -20.71 -10.10 -14.78
CA LYS A 321 -21.38 -10.05 -13.48
C LYS A 321 -22.50 -9.02 -13.45
N TRP A 322 -22.30 -7.88 -14.11
CA TRP A 322 -23.23 -6.74 -14.06
C TRP A 322 -23.96 -6.53 -15.40
N GLY A 323 -24.28 -7.62 -16.11
CA GLY A 323 -25.16 -7.59 -17.28
C GLY A 323 -24.61 -6.85 -18.50
N GLY A 324 -23.29 -6.77 -18.64
CA GLY A 324 -22.59 -6.04 -19.70
C GLY A 324 -22.25 -4.59 -19.37
N HIS A 325 -22.48 -4.14 -18.13
CA HIS A 325 -22.09 -2.80 -17.69
C HIS A 325 -20.57 -2.62 -17.73
N LYS A 326 -20.10 -1.48 -18.26
CA LYS A 326 -18.67 -1.18 -18.44
C LYS A 326 -18.21 -0.03 -17.55
N GLY A 327 -17.05 -0.23 -16.91
CA GLY A 327 -16.46 0.77 -16.02
C GLY A 327 -17.11 0.78 -14.64
N CYS A 328 -16.68 1.69 -13.76
CA CYS A 328 -17.31 1.85 -12.44
C CYS A 328 -18.67 2.57 -12.56
N GLY A 329 -19.56 2.32 -11.59
CA GLY A 329 -20.78 3.09 -11.37
C GLY A 329 -22.05 2.30 -11.71
N LEU A 330 -22.62 1.62 -10.72
CA LEU A 330 -23.75 0.72 -10.90
C LEU A 330 -25.06 1.35 -10.40
N GLN A 331 -25.34 2.57 -10.85
CA GLN A 331 -26.55 3.28 -10.45
C GLN A 331 -27.80 2.50 -10.90
N GLY A 332 -28.72 2.25 -9.96
CA GLY A 332 -29.97 1.51 -10.20
C GLY A 332 -29.86 -0.01 -10.06
N PHE A 333 -28.65 -0.54 -9.81
CA PHE A 333 -28.46 -1.94 -9.46
C PHE A 333 -28.53 -2.13 -7.93
N ASN A 334 -28.90 -3.34 -7.52
CA ASN A 334 -28.81 -3.83 -6.15
C ASN A 334 -27.84 -5.02 -6.07
N THR A 335 -27.48 -5.42 -4.85
CA THR A 335 -26.55 -6.53 -4.61
C THR A 335 -27.01 -7.85 -5.23
N GLU A 336 -28.32 -8.08 -5.31
CA GLU A 336 -28.95 -9.29 -5.83
C GLU A 336 -28.90 -9.39 -7.37
N ASP A 337 -28.60 -8.29 -8.07
CA ASP A 337 -28.53 -8.27 -9.53
C ASP A 337 -27.25 -8.94 -10.07
N ALA A 338 -26.25 -9.13 -9.21
CA ALA A 338 -24.99 -9.76 -9.58
C ALA A 338 -25.22 -11.15 -10.19
N TRP A 339 -24.75 -11.35 -11.42
CA TRP A 339 -24.86 -12.57 -12.23
C TRP A 339 -26.27 -12.92 -12.71
N MET A 340 -27.28 -12.08 -12.45
CA MET A 340 -28.68 -12.38 -12.77
C MET A 340 -29.19 -11.70 -14.05
N ILE A 341 -28.39 -10.83 -14.68
CA ILE A 341 -28.78 -10.03 -15.84
C ILE A 341 -28.14 -10.58 -17.12
N GLU A 342 -28.96 -11.00 -18.09
CA GLU A 342 -28.49 -11.60 -19.35
C GLU A 342 -27.89 -10.58 -20.34
N SER A 343 -28.37 -9.33 -20.36
CA SER A 343 -27.69 -8.13 -20.89
C SER A 343 -28.54 -6.89 -20.58
N THR A 344 -27.92 -5.71 -20.37
CA THR A 344 -28.58 -4.47 -19.91
C THR A 344 -29.76 -4.02 -20.79
N THR A 345 -31.00 -4.33 -20.38
CA THR A 345 -32.04 -3.30 -20.32
C THR A 345 -31.94 -2.66 -18.95
N ILE A 346 -31.41 -1.44 -18.89
CA ILE A 346 -31.36 -0.63 -17.66
C ILE A 346 -32.78 -0.59 -17.08
N PRO A 347 -33.00 -0.96 -15.80
CA PRO A 347 -34.33 -0.86 -15.19
C PRO A 347 -34.83 0.59 -15.29
N PRO A 348 -36.09 0.82 -15.70
CA PRO A 348 -36.63 2.17 -15.76
C PRO A 348 -36.61 2.81 -14.36
N THR A 349 -36.14 4.06 -14.32
CA THR A 349 -36.04 4.93 -13.14
C THR A 349 -37.35 5.14 -12.40
#